data_AF-A0A5C7H6F1-F1
#
_entry.id   AF-A0A5C7H6F1-F1
#
_cell.length_a   1.000
_cell.length_b   1.000
_cell.length_c   1.000
_cell.angle_alpha   90.00
_cell.angle_beta   90.00
_cell.angle_gamma   90.00
#
_symmetry.space_group_name_H-M   'P 1'
#
loop_
_entity.id
_entity.type
_entity.pdbx_description
1 polymer ?
#
loop_
_entity_poly.entity_id
_entity_poly.type
_entity_poly.pdbx_seq_one_letter_code
_entity_poly.pdbx_strand_id
1 'polypeptide(L)'
;MGKRNSQRKNAAMLDSDDDNSSVSSSSTMRSDFMSVSGTEEVQVEKDSLLDQALDDLYEKRGSTREKALSSIIEAFNSNLQHQFVEKKFATLLHQCLSSVKRGSSNEIALASHAIGLLALTVGCGDSAREILEESVTPFSQALKSGFEPSKLTSLLECLAIITFVGGNGPEETERSMQIMWQLVHPKLGSNVVAVKPSAAVITAMVSAWSFLLTTLEGGTLDPKHWQQSISYFSGLLDKDDRSVRIAAGEALALIFEMGSLEKFSAEAKGSKDGSQGGYAHVQGLKGKILNQVKSLSMEAGGKGSAKKDLNSQRNLFKDILEFLEDNYCPETSLKIGGDSLKTSTWSQLIQLNFLKHFLGGGFVKHMQENEFLHEVFEFTPKRKHLPGTEHHISGSEKRMYKSPNSVINKARTQLLNKQRMLSEGRNVGHYAVNAGDE
;
A
#
# COMPACT_ATOMS: atom_id res chain seq x y z
N MET A 1 12.56 9.63 46.73
CA MET A 1 13.51 8.60 46.26
C MET A 1 12.71 7.48 45.60
N GLY A 2 12.73 7.39 44.27
CA GLY A 2 11.84 6.51 43.49
C GLY A 2 12.62 5.70 42.47
N LYS A 3 12.35 4.39 42.47
CA LYS A 3 13.00 3.32 41.70
C LYS A 3 12.81 3.50 40.18
N ARG A 4 13.91 3.38 39.43
CA ARG A 4 13.93 3.27 37.96
C ARG A 4 14.07 1.79 37.59
N ASN A 5 13.12 1.27 36.81
CA ASN A 5 13.19 -0.06 36.22
C ASN A 5 13.25 0.11 34.69
N SER A 6 14.30 -0.41 34.05
CA SER A 6 14.49 -0.40 32.60
C SER A 6 14.22 -1.81 32.05
N GLN A 7 13.17 -1.94 31.23
CA GLN A 7 12.98 -3.11 30.38
C GLN A 7 12.86 -2.64 28.92
N ARG A 8 13.83 -3.04 28.10
CA ARG A 8 13.76 -3.08 26.64
C ARG A 8 13.49 -4.52 26.25
N LYS A 9 12.42 -4.76 25.49
CA LYS A 9 12.30 -5.88 24.53
C LYS A 9 11.32 -5.47 23.43
N ASN A 10 11.83 -5.44 22.20
CA ASN A 10 11.07 -5.27 20.96
C ASN A 10 10.67 -6.65 20.45
N ALA A 11 9.36 -6.86 20.27
CA ALA A 11 8.75 -7.75 19.28
C ALA A 11 7.29 -7.29 19.19
N ALA A 12 6.94 -6.54 18.14
CA ALA A 12 5.59 -6.06 17.93
C ALA A 12 4.72 -7.22 17.40
N MET A 13 4.09 -7.97 18.32
CA MET A 13 2.88 -8.72 18.00
C MET A 13 1.70 -7.79 18.26
N LEU A 14 0.85 -7.61 17.24
CA LEU A 14 -0.43 -6.94 17.39
C LEU A 14 -1.38 -7.96 18.05
N ASP A 15 -1.71 -7.71 19.31
CA ASP A 15 -2.73 -8.42 20.08
C ASP A 15 -4.08 -7.72 19.84
N SER A 16 -5.10 -8.50 19.52
CA SER A 16 -6.48 -8.02 19.32
C SER A 16 -7.33 -8.74 20.34
N ASP A 17 -7.65 -8.04 21.43
CA ASP A 17 -8.57 -8.49 22.46
C ASP A 17 -10.01 -8.40 21.95
N ASP A 18 -10.73 -9.53 22.02
CA ASP A 18 -12.13 -9.68 21.64
C ASP A 18 -12.90 -10.10 22.91
N ASP A 19 -13.44 -9.10 23.62
CA ASP A 19 -14.33 -9.29 24.76
C ASP A 19 -15.78 -9.36 24.26
N ASN A 20 -16.31 -10.57 24.07
CA ASN A 20 -17.75 -10.79 24.08
C ASN A 20 -18.09 -12.03 24.89
N SER A 21 -18.40 -11.81 26.18
CA SER A 21 -19.02 -12.80 27.03
C SER A 21 -20.48 -12.43 27.26
N SER A 22 -21.39 -13.25 26.73
CA SER A 22 -22.68 -13.45 27.39
C SER A 22 -23.15 -14.88 27.21
N VAL A 23 -23.52 -15.45 28.34
CA VAL A 23 -23.91 -16.84 28.58
C VAL A 23 -25.39 -16.88 28.97
N SER A 24 -26.15 -17.79 28.34
CA SER A 24 -27.33 -18.54 28.84
C SER A 24 -28.35 -18.72 27.73
N SER A 25 -29.10 -19.81 27.60
CA SER A 25 -29.01 -21.21 28.05
C SER A 25 -30.06 -21.98 27.22
N SER A 26 -29.81 -23.28 27.06
CA SER A 26 -30.55 -24.35 26.39
C SER A 26 -32.09 -24.27 26.21
N SER A 27 -32.56 -24.70 25.04
CA SER A 27 -33.65 -25.69 24.91
C SER A 27 -33.56 -26.47 23.60
N THR A 28 -33.43 -27.79 23.71
CA THR A 28 -33.48 -28.77 22.62
C THR A 28 -34.90 -28.94 22.09
N MET A 29 -35.12 -28.71 20.79
CA MET A 29 -36.08 -29.48 19.98
C MET A 29 -35.58 -29.58 18.54
N ARG A 30 -35.71 -30.78 17.99
CA ARG A 30 -35.35 -31.15 16.62
C ARG A 30 -36.26 -30.43 15.61
N SER A 31 -35.67 -29.85 14.57
CA SER A 31 -36.35 -29.67 13.28
C SER A 31 -35.32 -29.87 12.17
N ASP A 32 -35.35 -31.06 11.58
CA ASP A 32 -34.83 -31.30 10.25
C ASP A 32 -35.63 -30.45 9.24
N PHE A 33 -34.96 -30.10 8.14
CA PHE A 33 -35.41 -29.47 6.89
C PHE A 33 -35.17 -27.96 6.67
N MET A 34 -34.50 -27.72 5.53
CA MET A 34 -34.21 -26.48 4.80
C MET A 34 -33.03 -25.60 5.29
N SER A 35 -31.84 -25.94 4.78
CA SER A 35 -30.69 -25.02 4.73
C SER A 35 -30.20 -24.85 3.29
N VAL A 36 -30.98 -24.17 2.45
CA VAL A 36 -30.53 -23.69 1.13
C VAL A 36 -30.93 -22.22 0.85
N SER A 37 -31.97 -21.65 1.49
CA SER A 37 -32.48 -20.30 1.13
C SER A 37 -31.65 -19.10 1.63
N GLY A 38 -30.92 -19.22 2.75
CA GLY A 38 -30.38 -18.05 3.46
C GLY A 38 -29.22 -17.31 2.76
N THR A 39 -28.47 -17.98 1.87
CA THR A 39 -27.37 -17.35 1.13
C THR A 39 -27.84 -16.68 -0.16
N GLU A 40 -28.86 -17.25 -0.81
CA GLU A 40 -29.43 -16.70 -2.04
C GLU A 40 -30.34 -15.49 -1.73
N GLU A 41 -31.16 -15.56 -0.69
CA GLU A 41 -32.02 -14.43 -0.27
C GLU A 41 -31.21 -13.19 0.12
N VAL A 42 -30.13 -13.36 0.90
CA VAL A 42 -29.24 -12.25 1.30
C VAL A 42 -28.45 -11.67 0.12
N GLN A 43 -28.13 -12.48 -0.89
CA GLN A 43 -27.45 -12.01 -2.10
C GLN A 43 -28.41 -11.20 -3.00
N VAL A 44 -29.65 -11.67 -3.18
CA VAL A 44 -30.69 -10.95 -3.94
C VAL A 44 -31.04 -9.61 -3.30
N GLU A 45 -31.14 -9.54 -1.97
CA GLU A 45 -31.34 -8.28 -1.25
C GLU A 45 -30.19 -7.29 -1.47
N LYS A 46 -28.94 -7.75 -1.43
CA LYS A 46 -27.76 -6.89 -1.69
C LYS A 46 -27.70 -6.38 -3.13
N ASP A 47 -28.01 -7.22 -4.10
CA ASP A 47 -28.06 -6.83 -5.51
C ASP A 47 -29.15 -5.76 -5.74
N SER A 48 -30.30 -5.89 -5.06
CA SER A 48 -31.37 -4.89 -5.11
C SER A 48 -30.97 -3.53 -4.51
N LEU A 49 -30.17 -3.54 -3.43
CA LEU A 49 -29.66 -2.32 -2.81
C LEU A 49 -28.63 -1.61 -3.69
N LEU A 50 -27.79 -2.37 -4.39
CA LEU A 50 -26.79 -1.81 -5.30
C LEU A 50 -27.46 -1.21 -6.55
N ASP A 51 -28.53 -1.83 -7.03
CA ASP A 51 -29.37 -1.30 -8.09
C ASP A 51 -30.04 0.02 -7.70
N GLN A 52 -30.63 0.09 -6.50
CA GLN A 52 -31.19 1.34 -5.99
C GLN A 52 -30.11 2.41 -5.80
N ALA A 53 -28.93 2.06 -5.31
CA ALA A 53 -27.83 3.01 -5.16
C ALA A 53 -27.35 3.53 -6.52
N LEU A 54 -27.36 2.72 -7.57
CA LEU A 54 -27.04 3.16 -8.92
C LEU A 54 -28.09 4.15 -9.46
N ASP A 55 -29.38 3.87 -9.23
CA ASP A 55 -30.46 4.78 -9.62
C ASP A 55 -30.37 6.13 -8.89
N ASP A 56 -30.03 6.10 -7.60
CA ASP A 56 -29.82 7.30 -6.78
C ASP A 56 -28.68 8.21 -7.29
N LEU A 57 -27.76 7.71 -8.13
CA LEU A 57 -26.73 8.56 -8.76
C LEU A 57 -27.31 9.53 -9.80
N TYR A 58 -28.51 9.27 -10.33
CA TYR A 58 -29.21 10.16 -11.25
C TYR A 58 -29.87 11.36 -10.55
N GLU A 59 -29.98 11.32 -9.22
CA GLU A 59 -30.64 12.36 -8.45
C GLU A 59 -29.97 13.72 -8.59
N LYS A 60 -30.78 14.79 -8.58
CA LYS A 60 -30.27 16.17 -8.73
C LYS A 60 -29.46 16.61 -7.51
N ARG A 61 -29.79 16.10 -6.33
CA ARG A 61 -29.20 16.50 -5.05
C ARG A 61 -27.85 15.81 -4.80
N GLY A 62 -26.79 16.59 -4.64
CA GLY A 62 -25.43 16.06 -4.41
C GLY A 62 -25.31 15.15 -3.18
N SER A 63 -25.94 15.50 -2.06
CA SER A 63 -25.90 14.67 -0.84
C SER A 63 -26.54 13.28 -1.03
N THR A 64 -27.51 13.14 -1.94
CA THR A 64 -28.11 11.84 -2.26
C THR A 64 -27.12 10.99 -3.05
N ARG A 65 -26.49 11.59 -4.08
CA ARG A 65 -25.44 10.94 -4.86
C ARG A 65 -24.24 10.54 -4.01
N GLU A 66 -23.82 11.38 -3.07
CA GLU A 66 -22.74 11.05 -2.13
C GLU A 66 -23.07 9.80 -1.29
N LYS A 67 -24.29 9.72 -0.75
CA LYS A 67 -24.74 8.54 0.02
C LYS A 67 -24.79 7.28 -0.84
N ALA A 68 -25.26 7.41 -2.08
CA ALA A 68 -25.26 6.32 -3.05
C ALA A 68 -23.85 5.81 -3.36
N LEU A 69 -22.90 6.72 -3.63
CA LEU A 69 -21.49 6.37 -3.84
C LEU A 69 -20.88 5.66 -2.62
N SER A 70 -21.15 6.14 -1.40
CA SER A 70 -20.69 5.44 -0.18
C SER A 70 -21.25 4.02 -0.07
N SER A 71 -22.54 3.84 -0.40
CA SER A 71 -23.19 2.52 -0.36
C SER A 71 -22.59 1.56 -1.41
N ILE A 72 -22.29 2.07 -2.60
CA ILE A 72 -21.58 1.32 -3.65
C ILE A 72 -20.19 0.90 -3.14
N ILE A 73 -19.39 1.82 -2.60
CA ILE A 73 -18.05 1.52 -2.07
C ILE A 73 -18.10 0.44 -0.98
N GLU A 74 -19.07 0.51 -0.08
CA GLU A 74 -19.25 -0.50 0.98
C GLU A 74 -19.58 -1.88 0.40
N ALA A 75 -20.45 -1.92 -0.64
CA ALA A 75 -20.80 -3.16 -1.31
C ALA A 75 -19.61 -3.81 -2.02
N PHE A 76 -18.78 -3.03 -2.71
CA PHE A 76 -17.55 -3.49 -3.37
C PHE A 76 -16.48 -3.97 -2.37
N ASN A 77 -16.33 -3.30 -1.23
CA ASN A 77 -15.39 -3.73 -0.19
C ASN A 77 -15.84 -5.02 0.52
N SER A 78 -17.16 -5.25 0.59
CA SER A 78 -17.75 -6.41 1.26
C SER A 78 -17.77 -7.66 0.37
N ASN A 79 -17.88 -7.50 -0.94
CA ASN A 79 -17.89 -8.58 -1.93
C ASN A 79 -17.52 -8.02 -3.31
N LEU A 80 -16.95 -8.84 -4.20
CA LEU A 80 -16.49 -8.37 -5.51
C LEU A 80 -17.61 -7.98 -6.49
N GLN A 81 -18.89 -8.25 -6.23
CA GLN A 81 -20.01 -7.78 -7.08
C GLN A 81 -19.89 -8.09 -8.60
N HIS A 82 -19.22 -9.19 -9.00
CA HIS A 82 -18.94 -9.48 -10.42
C HIS A 82 -20.18 -9.47 -11.31
N GLN A 83 -21.31 -10.03 -10.85
CA GLN A 83 -22.55 -10.09 -11.63
C GLN A 83 -23.17 -8.70 -11.88
N PHE A 84 -23.07 -7.79 -10.92
CA PHE A 84 -23.53 -6.41 -11.08
C PHE A 84 -22.65 -5.68 -12.09
N VAL A 85 -21.32 -5.82 -11.93
CA VAL A 85 -20.34 -5.19 -12.81
C VAL A 85 -20.49 -5.65 -14.26
N GLU A 86 -20.65 -6.95 -14.50
CA GLU A 86 -20.85 -7.51 -15.85
C GLU A 86 -22.04 -6.85 -16.58
N LYS A 87 -23.12 -6.53 -15.86
CA LYS A 87 -24.35 -5.96 -16.44
C LYS A 87 -24.35 -4.43 -16.51
N LYS A 88 -23.75 -3.76 -15.52
CA LYS A 88 -23.95 -2.32 -15.27
C LYS A 88 -22.66 -1.50 -15.22
N PHE A 89 -21.52 -2.10 -15.58
CA PHE A 89 -20.21 -1.46 -15.63
C PHE A 89 -20.24 -0.07 -16.31
N ALA A 90 -20.71 0.00 -17.56
CA ALA A 90 -20.69 1.24 -18.34
C ALA A 90 -21.58 2.33 -17.72
N THR A 91 -22.75 1.94 -17.21
CA THR A 91 -23.67 2.85 -16.52
C THR A 91 -23.06 3.42 -15.25
N LEU A 92 -22.44 2.57 -14.42
CA LEU A 92 -21.77 3.00 -13.20
C LEU A 92 -20.60 3.94 -13.51
N LEU A 93 -19.72 3.55 -14.45
CA LEU A 93 -18.59 4.38 -14.88
C LEU A 93 -19.06 5.76 -15.33
N HIS A 94 -20.05 5.81 -16.21
CA HIS A 94 -20.60 7.06 -16.72
C HIS A 94 -21.13 7.96 -15.59
N GLN A 95 -21.84 7.40 -14.61
CA GLN A 95 -22.35 8.19 -13.47
C GLN A 95 -21.23 8.67 -12.55
N CYS A 96 -20.24 7.83 -12.24
CA CYS A 96 -19.09 8.26 -11.45
C CYS A 96 -18.30 9.36 -12.17
N LEU A 97 -18.09 9.25 -13.48
CA LEU A 97 -17.43 10.31 -14.27
C LEU A 97 -18.25 11.60 -14.34
N SER A 98 -19.57 11.51 -14.36
CA SER A 98 -20.46 12.67 -14.23
C SER A 98 -20.24 13.37 -12.88
N SER A 99 -20.18 12.60 -11.78
CA SER A 99 -19.83 13.10 -10.45
C SER A 99 -18.44 13.71 -10.38
N VAL A 100 -17.43 13.13 -11.03
CA VAL A 100 -16.08 13.72 -11.12
C VAL A 100 -16.10 15.09 -11.82
N LYS A 101 -16.94 15.25 -12.86
CA LYS A 101 -17.04 16.50 -13.64
C LYS A 101 -17.78 17.62 -12.91
N ARG A 102 -18.83 17.30 -12.13
CA ARG A 102 -19.77 18.31 -11.57
C ARG A 102 -19.92 18.30 -10.05
N GLY A 103 -19.36 17.30 -9.38
CA GLY A 103 -19.61 17.03 -7.97
C GLY A 103 -18.89 17.98 -7.01
N SER A 104 -19.26 17.88 -5.74
CA SER A 104 -18.51 18.49 -4.63
C SER A 104 -17.13 17.81 -4.46
N SER A 105 -16.22 18.40 -3.69
CA SER A 105 -14.94 17.74 -3.38
C SER A 105 -15.11 16.35 -2.74
N ASN A 106 -16.16 16.17 -1.93
CA ASN A 106 -16.50 14.88 -1.32
C ASN A 106 -17.09 13.90 -2.34
N GLU A 107 -18.03 14.36 -3.17
CA GLU A 107 -18.62 13.56 -4.24
C GLU A 107 -17.57 13.07 -5.24
N ILE A 108 -16.62 13.94 -5.62
CA ILE A 108 -15.51 13.58 -6.52
C ILE A 108 -14.62 12.53 -5.85
N ALA A 109 -14.27 12.70 -4.57
CA ALA A 109 -13.43 11.73 -3.86
C ALA A 109 -14.08 10.33 -3.80
N LEU A 110 -15.37 10.28 -3.46
CA LEU A 110 -16.14 9.02 -3.45
C LEU A 110 -16.28 8.42 -4.86
N ALA A 111 -16.57 9.22 -5.87
CA ALA A 111 -16.70 8.75 -7.24
C ALA A 111 -15.38 8.20 -7.78
N SER A 112 -14.25 8.86 -7.51
CA SER A 112 -12.92 8.35 -7.85
C SER A 112 -12.64 7.01 -7.15
N HIS A 113 -12.94 6.90 -5.86
CA HIS A 113 -12.74 5.63 -5.15
C HIS A 113 -13.60 4.49 -5.73
N ALA A 114 -14.87 4.76 -6.04
CA ALA A 114 -15.76 3.79 -6.68
C ALA A 114 -15.25 3.34 -8.06
N ILE A 115 -14.69 4.26 -8.87
CA ILE A 115 -14.09 3.92 -10.19
C ILE A 115 -12.88 2.99 -10.01
N GLY A 116 -12.02 3.23 -9.03
CA GLY A 116 -10.87 2.35 -8.78
C GLY A 116 -11.29 0.96 -8.29
N LEU A 117 -12.32 0.87 -7.44
CA LEU A 117 -12.91 -0.42 -7.03
C LEU A 117 -13.56 -1.15 -8.20
N LEU A 118 -14.25 -0.43 -9.09
CA LEU A 118 -14.81 -0.97 -10.32
C LEU A 118 -13.71 -1.56 -11.20
N ALA A 119 -12.60 -0.85 -11.42
CA ALA A 119 -11.47 -1.35 -12.20
C ALA A 119 -10.86 -2.62 -11.59
N LEU A 120 -10.57 -2.62 -10.28
CA LEU A 120 -10.04 -3.80 -9.58
C LEU A 120 -10.97 -5.01 -9.67
N THR A 121 -12.28 -4.77 -9.72
CA THR A 121 -13.31 -5.81 -9.79
C THR A 121 -13.45 -6.42 -11.17
N VAL A 122 -13.42 -5.57 -12.21
CA VAL A 122 -13.44 -6.01 -13.61
C VAL A 122 -12.19 -6.85 -13.93
N GLY A 123 -11.03 -6.48 -13.36
CA GLY A 123 -9.76 -7.13 -13.67
C GLY A 123 -9.20 -6.70 -15.03
N CYS A 124 -8.04 -7.25 -15.43
CA CYS A 124 -7.41 -6.89 -16.69
C CYS A 124 -8.29 -7.27 -17.90
N GLY A 125 -8.31 -6.43 -18.94
CA GLY A 125 -9.11 -6.67 -20.14
C GLY A 125 -9.67 -5.40 -20.79
N ASP A 126 -10.59 -5.58 -21.73
CA ASP A 126 -11.14 -4.48 -22.53
C ASP A 126 -11.93 -3.47 -21.68
N SER A 127 -12.72 -3.96 -20.72
CA SER A 127 -13.48 -3.08 -19.82
C SER A 127 -12.58 -2.24 -18.92
N ALA A 128 -11.46 -2.77 -18.42
CA ALA A 128 -10.52 -1.97 -17.63
C ALA A 128 -9.80 -0.90 -18.48
N ARG A 129 -9.53 -1.21 -19.75
CA ARG A 129 -8.98 -0.24 -20.70
C ARG A 129 -9.96 0.89 -20.98
N GLU A 130 -11.24 0.56 -21.21
CA GLU A 130 -12.30 1.55 -21.39
C GLU A 130 -12.41 2.46 -20.16
N ILE A 131 -12.36 1.90 -18.94
CA ILE A 131 -12.33 2.70 -17.70
C ILE A 131 -11.16 3.69 -17.71
N LEU A 132 -9.95 3.25 -18.05
CA LEU A 132 -8.79 4.13 -18.12
C LEU A 132 -8.98 5.24 -19.15
N GLU A 133 -9.30 4.88 -20.39
CA GLU A 133 -9.46 5.81 -21.53
C GLU A 133 -10.50 6.90 -21.24
N GLU A 134 -11.67 6.52 -20.74
CA GLU A 134 -12.74 7.47 -20.42
C GLU A 134 -12.42 8.36 -19.21
N SER A 135 -11.60 7.87 -18.27
CA SER A 135 -11.26 8.58 -17.03
C SER A 135 -10.13 9.59 -17.18
N VAL A 136 -9.19 9.38 -18.10
CA VAL A 136 -7.99 10.23 -18.25
C VAL A 136 -8.34 11.71 -18.40
N THR A 137 -9.29 12.04 -19.28
CA THR A 137 -9.64 13.44 -19.57
C THR A 137 -10.36 14.12 -18.40
N PRO A 138 -11.44 13.53 -17.83
CA PRO A 138 -12.09 14.08 -16.63
C PRO A 138 -11.14 14.26 -15.45
N PHE A 139 -10.24 13.29 -15.21
CA PHE A 139 -9.29 13.36 -14.10
C PHE A 139 -8.24 14.46 -14.33
N SER A 140 -7.70 14.58 -15.54
CA SER A 140 -6.76 15.66 -15.88
C SER A 140 -7.39 17.05 -15.68
N GLN A 141 -8.67 17.21 -16.00
CA GLN A 141 -9.41 18.46 -15.76
C GLN A 141 -9.69 18.67 -14.26
N ALA A 142 -10.09 17.61 -13.55
CA ALA A 142 -10.40 17.67 -12.12
C ALA A 142 -9.17 17.98 -11.25
N LEU A 143 -7.99 17.48 -11.62
CA LEU A 143 -6.71 17.77 -10.96
C LEU A 143 -6.25 19.22 -11.15
N LYS A 144 -6.68 19.87 -12.24
CA LYS A 144 -6.41 21.30 -12.50
C LYS A 144 -7.40 22.23 -11.81
N SER A 145 -8.56 21.73 -11.38
CA SER A 145 -9.64 22.52 -10.79
C SER A 145 -9.60 22.51 -9.26
N GLY A 146 -9.02 23.55 -8.67
CA GLY A 146 -8.96 23.73 -7.22
C GLY A 146 -7.93 22.83 -6.53
N PHE A 147 -7.59 23.17 -5.29
CA PHE A 147 -6.50 22.54 -4.52
C PHE A 147 -6.97 21.89 -3.22
N GLU A 148 -8.21 21.38 -3.20
CA GLU A 148 -8.73 20.65 -2.04
C GLU A 148 -7.99 19.31 -1.87
N PRO A 149 -7.27 19.10 -0.75
CA PRO A 149 -6.35 17.96 -0.62
C PRO A 149 -6.99 16.59 -0.73
N SER A 150 -8.19 16.41 -0.16
CA SER A 150 -8.92 15.13 -0.17
C SER A 150 -9.30 14.72 -1.59
N LYS A 151 -9.91 15.64 -2.34
CA LYS A 151 -10.25 15.47 -3.76
C LYS A 151 -9.02 15.07 -4.58
N LEU A 152 -7.93 15.82 -4.45
CA LEU A 152 -6.71 15.57 -5.23
C LEU A 152 -6.09 14.21 -4.90
N THR A 153 -6.06 13.84 -3.62
CA THR A 153 -5.54 12.55 -3.15
C THR A 153 -6.32 11.39 -3.77
N SER A 154 -7.65 11.41 -3.69
CA SER A 154 -8.49 10.35 -4.27
C SER A 154 -8.40 10.26 -5.79
N LEU A 155 -8.25 11.40 -6.49
CA LEU A 155 -8.03 11.42 -7.95
C LEU A 155 -6.69 10.78 -8.33
N LEU A 156 -5.62 11.09 -7.60
CA LEU A 156 -4.28 10.53 -7.84
C LEU A 156 -4.26 9.02 -7.59
N GLU A 157 -4.84 8.60 -6.47
CA GLU A 157 -4.93 7.18 -6.10
C GLU A 157 -5.74 6.38 -7.13
N CYS A 158 -6.93 6.87 -7.48
CA CYS A 158 -7.75 6.22 -8.48
C CYS A 158 -7.07 6.19 -9.85
N LEU A 159 -6.44 7.29 -10.29
CA LEU A 159 -5.70 7.29 -11.57
C LEU A 159 -4.60 6.24 -11.57
N ALA A 160 -3.89 6.07 -10.46
CA ALA A 160 -2.89 5.01 -10.31
C ALA A 160 -3.54 3.62 -10.43
N ILE A 161 -4.64 3.35 -9.72
CA ILE A 161 -5.32 2.04 -9.76
C ILE A 161 -5.85 1.72 -11.17
N ILE A 162 -6.58 2.61 -11.81
CA ILE A 162 -7.15 2.33 -13.13
C ILE A 162 -6.06 2.18 -14.20
N THR A 163 -4.93 2.88 -14.07
CA THR A 163 -3.78 2.72 -14.96
C THR A 163 -3.08 1.38 -14.70
N PHE A 164 -2.95 0.97 -13.44
CA PHE A 164 -2.35 -0.31 -13.07
C PHE A 164 -3.15 -1.51 -13.60
N VAL A 165 -4.48 -1.43 -13.60
CA VAL A 165 -5.34 -2.53 -14.09
C VAL A 165 -5.57 -2.47 -15.60
N GLY A 166 -5.79 -1.28 -16.16
CA GLY A 166 -6.18 -1.09 -17.57
C GLY A 166 -5.05 -0.68 -18.52
N GLY A 167 -3.85 -0.42 -18.00
CA GLY A 167 -2.69 -0.02 -18.79
C GLY A 167 -2.08 -1.21 -19.52
N ASN A 168 -2.16 -1.21 -20.85
CA ASN A 168 -1.63 -2.28 -21.69
C ASN A 168 -0.14 -2.13 -22.03
N GLY A 169 0.45 -0.98 -21.75
CA GLY A 169 1.82 -0.68 -22.14
C GLY A 169 2.47 0.43 -21.31
N PRO A 170 3.76 0.68 -21.57
CA PRO A 170 4.51 1.74 -20.90
C PRO A 170 4.00 3.13 -21.28
N GLU A 171 3.40 3.31 -22.46
CA GLU A 171 2.93 4.61 -22.94
C GLU A 171 1.75 5.14 -22.11
N GLU A 172 0.76 4.29 -21.80
CA GLU A 172 -0.40 4.65 -20.98
C GLU A 172 0.02 4.93 -19.54
N THR A 173 0.93 4.12 -19.01
CA THR A 173 1.51 4.29 -17.67
C THR A 173 2.25 5.62 -17.59
N GLU A 174 3.12 5.91 -18.56
CA GLU A 174 3.88 7.15 -18.62
C GLU A 174 2.95 8.36 -18.76
N ARG A 175 1.89 8.27 -19.58
CA ARG A 175 0.89 9.32 -19.74
C ARG A 175 0.24 9.67 -18.39
N SER A 176 -0.19 8.68 -17.61
CA SER A 176 -0.76 8.89 -16.28
C SER A 176 0.26 9.47 -15.30
N MET A 177 1.49 8.96 -15.31
CA MET A 177 2.59 9.51 -14.51
C MET A 177 2.90 10.98 -14.86
N GLN A 178 2.86 11.35 -16.14
CA GLN A 178 3.03 12.73 -16.59
C GLN A 178 1.89 13.63 -16.11
N ILE A 179 0.64 13.15 -16.12
CA ILE A 179 -0.51 13.89 -15.57
C ILE A 179 -0.30 14.18 -14.08
N MET A 180 0.13 13.19 -13.30
CA MET A 180 0.47 13.37 -11.88
C MET A 180 1.63 14.36 -11.71
N TRP A 181 2.67 14.27 -12.55
CA TRP A 181 3.84 15.14 -12.53
C TRP A 181 3.49 16.62 -12.74
N GLN A 182 2.47 16.93 -13.54
CA GLN A 182 2.00 18.30 -13.73
C GLN A 182 1.47 18.95 -12.45
N LEU A 183 1.13 18.19 -11.42
CA LEU A 183 0.66 18.74 -10.14
C LEU A 183 1.78 19.41 -9.34
N VAL A 184 2.99 18.85 -9.42
CA VAL A 184 4.19 19.34 -8.71
C VAL A 184 5.07 20.22 -9.60
N HIS A 185 5.04 19.98 -10.91
CA HIS A 185 5.74 20.75 -11.94
C HIS A 185 4.76 21.20 -13.03
N PRO A 186 3.83 22.11 -12.70
CA PRO A 186 2.88 22.58 -13.68
C PRO A 186 3.61 23.35 -14.79
N LYS A 187 3.29 23.03 -16.05
CA LYS A 187 3.71 23.79 -17.23
C LYS A 187 3.01 25.16 -17.23
N LEU A 188 3.45 26.07 -16.36
CA LEU A 188 2.90 27.42 -16.28
C LEU A 188 3.52 28.30 -17.36
N GLY A 189 2.67 29.06 -18.06
CA GLY A 189 3.11 30.28 -18.75
C GLY A 189 3.55 31.34 -17.73
N SER A 190 4.41 32.26 -18.15
CA SER A 190 5.19 33.22 -17.34
C SER A 190 4.47 34.03 -16.25
N ASN A 191 3.14 33.99 -16.12
CA ASN A 191 2.34 34.95 -15.35
C ASN A 191 1.35 34.35 -14.31
N VAL A 192 1.45 33.07 -13.95
CA VAL A 192 0.58 32.49 -12.91
C VAL A 192 1.39 32.14 -11.67
N VAL A 193 0.86 32.42 -10.48
CA VAL A 193 1.47 31.97 -9.22
C VAL A 193 1.06 30.52 -9.01
N ALA A 194 2.02 29.58 -9.07
CA ALA A 194 1.74 28.18 -8.78
C ALA A 194 1.36 28.04 -7.30
N VAL A 195 0.12 27.61 -7.02
CA VAL A 195 -0.27 27.20 -5.67
C VAL A 195 0.53 25.96 -5.32
N LYS A 196 1.28 26.03 -4.21
CA LYS A 196 2.10 24.92 -3.76
C LYS A 196 1.19 23.81 -3.19
N PRO A 197 1.30 22.56 -3.67
CA PRO A 197 0.52 21.45 -3.13
C PRO A 197 0.80 21.23 -1.63
N SER A 198 -0.22 20.77 -0.90
CA SER A 198 -0.08 20.40 0.51
C SER A 198 0.79 19.14 0.67
N ALA A 199 1.32 18.91 1.88
CA ALA A 199 2.13 17.73 2.16
C ALA A 199 1.38 16.40 1.88
N ALA A 200 0.08 16.35 2.18
CA ALA A 200 -0.78 15.21 1.88
C ALA A 200 -0.85 14.94 0.36
N VAL A 201 -1.05 15.98 -0.44
CA VAL A 201 -1.12 15.86 -1.91
C VAL A 201 0.22 15.44 -2.50
N ILE A 202 1.34 15.98 -2.00
CA ILE A 202 2.69 15.56 -2.42
C ILE A 202 2.91 14.09 -2.09
N THR A 203 2.55 13.66 -0.89
CA THR A 203 2.68 12.25 -0.46
C THR A 203 1.87 11.33 -1.38
N ALA A 204 0.61 11.65 -1.62
CA ALA A 204 -0.28 10.87 -2.48
C ALA A 204 0.25 10.80 -3.91
N MET A 205 0.72 11.94 -4.44
CA MET A 205 1.27 12.03 -5.79
C MET A 205 2.53 11.17 -5.93
N VAL A 206 3.48 11.28 -5.01
CA VAL A 206 4.72 10.49 -5.04
C VAL A 206 4.40 9.00 -4.91
N SER A 207 3.50 8.63 -3.99
CA SER A 207 3.11 7.23 -3.78
C SER A 207 2.42 6.63 -5.01
N ALA A 208 1.48 7.36 -5.62
CA ALA A 208 0.78 6.93 -6.84
C ALA A 208 1.72 6.83 -8.04
N TRP A 209 2.66 7.78 -8.16
CA TRP A 209 3.67 7.78 -9.21
C TRP A 209 4.65 6.61 -9.06
N SER A 210 5.12 6.34 -7.84
CA SER A 210 5.98 5.19 -7.54
C SER A 210 5.26 3.87 -7.71
N PHE A 211 3.97 3.80 -7.37
CA PHE A 211 3.14 2.63 -7.64
C PHE A 211 3.06 2.33 -9.13
N LEU A 212 2.81 3.33 -9.98
CA LEU A 212 2.82 3.13 -11.44
C LEU A 212 4.19 2.77 -11.98
N LEU A 213 5.25 3.31 -11.38
CA LEU A 213 6.60 2.94 -11.77
C LEU A 213 6.88 1.42 -11.58
N THR A 214 6.23 0.77 -10.62
CA THR A 214 6.41 -0.68 -10.42
C THR A 214 5.99 -1.54 -11.62
N THR A 215 5.16 -1.03 -12.53
CA THR A 215 4.72 -1.75 -13.74
C THR A 215 5.64 -1.56 -14.94
N LEU A 216 6.60 -0.63 -14.85
CA LEU A 216 7.53 -0.36 -15.94
C LEU A 216 8.77 -1.24 -15.80
N GLU A 217 9.19 -1.86 -16.90
CA GLU A 217 10.51 -2.46 -16.97
C GLU A 217 11.57 -1.35 -17.05
N GLY A 218 12.69 -1.50 -16.33
CA GLY A 218 13.66 -0.41 -16.15
C GLY A 218 14.33 0.15 -17.41
N GLY A 219 13.99 -0.30 -18.62
CA GLY A 219 14.53 0.16 -19.90
C GLY A 219 13.62 1.09 -20.72
N THR A 220 12.40 1.40 -20.26
CA THR A 220 11.38 2.05 -21.09
C THR A 220 11.32 3.59 -20.97
N LEU A 221 11.96 4.20 -19.97
CA LEU A 221 11.80 5.63 -19.68
C LEU A 221 13.05 6.47 -20.00
N ASP A 222 12.83 7.67 -20.55
CA ASP A 222 13.89 8.63 -20.92
C ASP A 222 14.81 8.93 -19.71
N PRO A 223 16.12 8.72 -19.83
CA PRO A 223 17.13 9.10 -18.85
C PRO A 223 16.96 10.54 -18.29
N LYS A 224 16.51 11.50 -19.09
CA LYS A 224 16.32 12.89 -18.63
C LYS A 224 15.18 13.04 -17.63
N HIS A 225 14.09 12.29 -17.79
CA HIS A 225 12.93 12.35 -16.90
C HIS A 225 13.30 11.82 -15.51
N TRP A 226 14.05 10.73 -15.46
CA TRP A 226 14.59 10.15 -14.24
C TRP A 226 15.47 11.10 -13.43
N GLN A 227 16.40 11.81 -14.06
CA GLN A 227 17.30 12.73 -13.34
C GLN A 227 16.53 13.86 -12.64
N GLN A 228 15.48 14.36 -13.30
CA GLN A 228 14.59 15.38 -12.72
C GLN A 228 13.82 14.81 -11.54
N SER A 229 13.26 13.60 -11.67
CA SER A 229 12.53 12.92 -10.60
C SER A 229 13.41 12.62 -9.39
N ILE A 230 14.62 12.07 -9.59
CA ILE A 230 15.57 11.78 -8.50
C ILE A 230 15.96 13.08 -7.76
N SER A 231 16.23 14.15 -8.50
CA SER A 231 16.58 15.45 -7.91
C SER A 231 15.43 16.02 -7.08
N TYR A 232 14.21 15.92 -7.60
CA TYR A 232 13.00 16.35 -6.90
C TYR A 232 12.76 15.54 -5.61
N PHE A 233 12.78 14.20 -5.69
CA PHE A 233 12.59 13.32 -4.53
C PHE A 233 13.70 13.47 -3.49
N SER A 234 14.96 13.66 -3.89
CA SER A 234 16.05 14.03 -2.96
C SER A 234 15.76 15.33 -2.22
N GLY A 235 15.16 16.33 -2.88
CA GLY A 235 14.74 17.57 -2.23
C GLY A 235 13.55 17.40 -1.28
N LEU A 236 12.74 16.35 -1.44
CA LEU A 236 11.64 16.02 -0.53
C LEU A 236 12.12 15.37 0.77
N LEU A 237 13.27 14.68 0.76
CA LEU A 237 13.88 14.11 1.97
C LEU A 237 14.26 15.17 3.01
N ASP A 238 14.49 16.42 2.58
CA ASP A 238 14.82 17.55 3.45
C ASP A 238 13.57 18.28 4.00
N LYS A 239 12.35 17.80 3.72
CA LYS A 239 11.10 18.43 4.20
C LYS A 239 10.78 18.01 5.64
N ASP A 240 10.07 18.88 6.36
CA ASP A 240 9.66 18.60 7.75
C ASP A 240 8.61 17.49 7.85
N ASP A 241 7.75 17.36 6.83
CA ASP A 241 6.67 16.38 6.82
C ASP A 241 7.21 14.95 6.67
N ARG A 242 6.81 14.06 7.57
CA ARG A 242 7.31 12.68 7.61
C ARG A 242 6.76 11.83 6.49
N SER A 243 5.48 11.99 6.16
CA SER A 243 4.83 11.22 5.11
C SER A 243 5.44 11.54 3.75
N VAL A 244 5.75 12.82 3.51
CA VAL A 244 6.49 13.25 2.31
C VAL A 244 7.88 12.62 2.25
N ARG A 245 8.61 12.61 3.37
CA ARG A 245 9.94 11.97 3.45
C ARG A 245 9.88 10.48 3.19
N ILE A 246 8.91 9.77 3.79
CA ILE A 246 8.69 8.33 3.61
C ILE A 246 8.41 8.01 2.14
N ALA A 247 7.42 8.67 1.53
CA ALA A 247 7.06 8.43 0.13
C ALA A 247 8.24 8.72 -0.82
N ALA A 248 9.00 9.80 -0.57
CA ALA A 248 10.19 10.12 -1.35
C ALA A 248 11.31 9.06 -1.19
N GLY A 249 11.47 8.52 0.01
CA GLY A 249 12.42 7.44 0.29
C GLY A 249 12.08 6.16 -0.48
N GLU A 250 10.82 5.72 -0.43
CA GLU A 250 10.33 4.55 -1.19
C GLU A 250 10.47 4.76 -2.70
N ALA A 251 10.13 5.96 -3.20
CA ALA A 251 10.30 6.32 -4.60
C ALA A 251 11.76 6.21 -5.06
N LEU A 252 12.69 6.71 -4.25
CA LEU A 252 14.11 6.63 -4.54
C LEU A 252 14.60 5.18 -4.50
N ALA A 253 14.23 4.41 -3.48
CA ALA A 253 14.59 3.00 -3.38
C ALA A 253 14.14 2.20 -4.61
N LEU A 254 12.91 2.42 -5.07
CA LEU A 254 12.40 1.81 -6.30
C LEU A 254 13.21 2.20 -7.55
N ILE A 255 13.56 3.48 -7.71
CA ILE A 255 14.36 3.95 -8.84
C ILE A 255 15.75 3.27 -8.86
N PHE A 256 16.35 3.10 -7.68
CA PHE A 256 17.62 2.39 -7.54
C PHE A 256 17.47 0.88 -7.82
N GLU A 257 16.39 0.25 -7.36
CA GLU A 257 16.07 -1.16 -7.64
C GLU A 257 15.91 -1.43 -9.14
N MET A 258 15.30 -0.52 -9.90
CA MET A 258 15.11 -0.67 -11.35
C MET A 258 16.41 -0.54 -12.17
N GLY A 259 17.56 -0.34 -11.52
CA GLY A 259 18.87 -0.24 -12.18
C GLY A 259 19.04 1.03 -13.02
N SER A 260 18.18 2.05 -12.82
CA SER A 260 18.19 3.28 -13.62
C SER A 260 19.56 3.96 -13.53
N LEU A 261 20.20 3.97 -12.35
CA LEU A 261 21.53 4.56 -12.12
C LEU A 261 22.67 3.91 -12.92
N GLU A 262 22.64 2.59 -13.05
CA GLU A 262 23.68 1.84 -13.75
C GLU A 262 23.58 2.07 -15.25
N LYS A 263 22.36 2.24 -15.77
CA LYS A 263 22.10 2.61 -17.17
C LYS A 263 22.65 4.00 -17.50
N PHE A 264 22.47 4.98 -16.60
CA PHE A 264 23.15 6.29 -16.73
C PHE A 264 24.67 6.17 -16.76
N SER A 265 25.23 5.24 -15.99
CA SER A 265 26.67 5.03 -15.90
C SER A 265 27.25 4.34 -17.14
N ALA A 266 26.45 3.48 -17.79
CA ALA A 266 26.86 2.71 -18.96
C ALA A 266 26.75 3.55 -20.26
N GLU A 267 25.69 4.33 -20.43
CA GLU A 267 25.51 5.20 -21.60
C GLU A 267 26.54 6.33 -21.67
N ALA A 268 26.93 6.89 -20.52
CA ALA A 268 27.99 7.90 -20.44
C ALA A 268 29.38 7.38 -20.86
N LYS A 269 29.61 6.06 -20.81
CA LYS A 269 30.85 5.41 -21.28
C LYS A 269 30.86 5.14 -22.79
N GLY A 270 29.69 5.16 -23.45
CA GLY A 270 29.56 4.92 -24.89
C GLY A 270 29.71 6.16 -25.77
N SER A 271 29.51 7.37 -25.23
CA SER A 271 29.68 8.62 -25.97
C SER A 271 31.13 9.11 -25.90
N LYS A 272 31.86 9.02 -27.02
CA LYS A 272 33.23 9.55 -27.17
C LYS A 272 33.33 11.08 -27.19
N ASP A 273 32.21 11.79 -27.05
CA ASP A 273 32.17 13.25 -26.98
C ASP A 273 31.36 13.71 -25.75
N GLY A 274 32.06 14.22 -24.72
CA GLY A 274 31.55 15.30 -23.87
C GLY A 274 30.60 15.04 -22.68
N SER A 275 30.60 13.92 -21.95
CA SER A 275 29.73 13.81 -20.74
C SER A 275 30.35 13.23 -19.46
N GLN A 276 31.65 13.46 -19.24
CA GLN A 276 32.30 13.16 -17.94
C GLN A 276 31.63 13.88 -16.74
N GLY A 277 30.92 14.99 -16.98
CA GLY A 277 30.15 15.73 -15.98
C GLY A 277 28.81 15.10 -15.56
N GLY A 278 28.15 14.35 -16.45
CA GLY A 278 26.87 13.69 -16.13
C GLY A 278 27.04 12.54 -15.13
N TYR A 279 28.11 11.75 -15.31
CA TYR A 279 28.48 10.68 -14.39
C TYR A 279 28.82 11.20 -12.99
N ALA A 280 29.61 12.28 -12.91
CA ALA A 280 29.97 12.91 -11.63
C ALA A 280 28.74 13.48 -10.89
N HIS A 281 27.80 14.08 -11.63
CA HIS A 281 26.55 14.60 -11.07
C HIS A 281 25.67 13.48 -10.47
N VAL A 282 25.50 12.37 -11.20
CA VAL A 282 24.69 11.22 -10.75
C VAL A 282 25.31 10.54 -9.52
N GLN A 283 26.63 10.36 -9.49
CA GLN A 283 27.34 9.84 -8.32
C GLN A 283 27.26 10.80 -7.12
N GLY A 284 27.39 12.10 -7.35
CA GLY A 284 27.21 13.13 -6.33
C GLY A 284 25.79 13.11 -5.74
N LEU A 285 24.78 12.92 -6.58
CA LEU A 285 23.38 12.81 -6.17
C LEU A 285 23.14 11.54 -5.35
N LYS A 286 23.70 10.39 -5.75
CA LYS A 286 23.66 9.14 -4.96
C LYS A 286 24.31 9.36 -3.58
N GLY A 287 25.48 9.98 -3.52
CA GLY A 287 26.16 10.29 -2.26
C GLY A 287 25.36 11.23 -1.36
N LYS A 288 24.71 12.25 -1.94
CA LYS A 288 23.79 13.13 -1.20
C LYS A 288 22.61 12.35 -0.61
N ILE A 289 21.93 11.54 -1.42
CA ILE A 289 20.79 10.73 -0.99
C ILE A 289 21.20 9.77 0.12
N LEU A 290 22.35 9.09 -0.01
CA LEU A 290 22.86 8.18 1.02
C LEU A 290 23.06 8.89 2.36
N ASN A 291 23.63 10.11 2.35
CA ASN A 291 23.81 10.91 3.55
C ASN A 291 22.46 11.34 4.16
N GLN A 292 21.48 11.72 3.33
CA GLN A 292 20.13 12.08 3.78
C GLN A 292 19.43 10.88 4.44
N VAL A 293 19.44 9.72 3.78
CA VAL A 293 18.87 8.45 4.28
C VAL A 293 19.53 8.05 5.60
N LYS A 294 20.86 8.15 5.69
CA LYS A 294 21.62 7.87 6.92
C LYS A 294 21.26 8.82 8.07
N SER A 295 21.05 10.11 7.77
CA SER A 295 20.57 11.07 8.76
C SER A 295 19.17 10.69 9.28
N LEU A 296 18.25 10.36 8.37
CA LEU A 296 16.86 10.01 8.70
C LEU A 296 16.73 8.67 9.45
N SER A 297 17.61 7.71 9.18
CA SER A 297 17.66 6.42 9.90
C SER A 297 18.09 6.56 11.37
N MET A 298 18.84 7.64 11.68
CA MET A 298 19.35 7.97 13.01
C MET A 298 18.64 9.17 13.67
N GLU A 299 17.63 9.77 13.02
CA GLU A 299 16.99 11.02 13.45
C GLU A 299 16.53 10.94 14.90
N ALA A 300 17.03 11.80 15.79
CA ALA A 300 16.66 11.79 17.21
C ALA A 300 15.18 12.13 17.44
N GLY A 301 14.59 11.55 18.49
CA GLY A 301 13.20 11.85 18.85
C GLY A 301 13.05 13.28 19.35
N GLY A 302 12.41 14.15 18.57
CA GLY A 302 12.08 15.51 19.00
C GLY A 302 11.04 15.53 20.13
N LYS A 303 11.04 16.59 20.95
CA LYS A 303 9.95 16.85 21.91
C LYS A 303 8.66 17.13 21.10
N GLY A 304 7.75 16.16 21.07
CA GLY A 304 6.44 16.31 20.44
C GLY A 304 6.17 15.40 19.24
N SER A 305 7.09 14.51 18.83
CA SER A 305 6.75 13.49 17.84
C SER A 305 6.03 12.29 18.47
N ALA A 306 5.01 11.78 17.79
CA ALA A 306 4.44 10.48 18.13
C ALA A 306 5.54 9.43 17.98
N LYS A 307 5.93 8.84 19.11
CA LYS A 307 7.06 7.90 19.20
C LYS A 307 6.95 6.71 18.24
N LYS A 308 5.72 6.30 17.90
CA LYS A 308 5.42 5.21 16.97
C LYS A 308 5.80 5.57 15.54
N ASP A 309 5.39 6.75 15.07
CA ASP A 309 5.59 7.21 13.69
C ASP A 309 7.06 7.52 13.39
N LEU A 310 7.80 7.96 14.41
CA LEU A 310 9.24 8.15 14.28
C LEU A 310 9.99 6.81 14.18
N ASN A 311 9.48 5.77 14.84
CA ASN A 311 10.08 4.44 14.78
C ASN A 311 9.84 3.77 13.42
N SER A 312 8.66 3.92 12.83
CA SER A 312 8.39 3.42 11.47
C SER A 312 9.26 4.13 10.44
N GLN A 313 9.37 5.46 10.51
CA GLN A 313 10.26 6.22 9.63
C GLN A 313 11.72 5.72 9.74
N ARG A 314 12.26 5.62 10.96
CA ARG A 314 13.64 5.14 11.15
C ARG A 314 13.84 3.72 10.62
N ASN A 315 12.88 2.82 10.81
CA ASN A 315 12.99 1.46 10.31
C ASN A 315 13.03 1.44 8.79
N LEU A 316 12.11 2.16 8.14
CA LEU A 316 12.11 2.29 6.68
C LEU A 316 13.45 2.83 6.16
N PHE A 317 13.98 3.91 6.73
CA PHE A 317 15.25 4.46 6.27
C PHE A 317 16.47 3.59 6.62
N LYS A 318 16.35 2.66 7.57
CA LYS A 318 17.38 1.61 7.76
C LYS A 318 17.32 0.59 6.65
N ASP A 319 16.10 0.13 6.30
CA ASP A 319 15.90 -0.83 5.22
C ASP A 319 16.37 -0.22 3.88
N ILE A 320 16.07 1.06 3.62
CA ILE A 320 16.59 1.79 2.45
C ILE A 320 18.11 1.92 2.51
N LEU A 321 18.69 2.23 3.68
CA LEU A 321 20.14 2.36 3.80
C LEU A 321 20.86 1.05 3.50
N GLU A 322 20.39 -0.05 4.10
CA GLU A 322 20.91 -1.41 3.88
C GLU A 322 20.75 -1.83 2.41
N PHE A 323 19.62 -1.50 1.79
CA PHE A 323 19.43 -1.70 0.35
C PHE A 323 20.45 -0.90 -0.50
N LEU A 324 20.68 0.38 -0.19
CA LEU A 324 21.60 1.22 -0.96
C LEU A 324 23.09 0.88 -0.78
N GLU A 325 23.46 0.33 0.39
CA GLU A 325 24.84 -0.07 0.71
C GLU A 325 25.14 -1.51 0.27
N ASP A 326 24.24 -2.45 0.58
CA ASP A 326 24.48 -3.90 0.46
C ASP A 326 23.59 -4.60 -0.60
N ASN A 327 22.72 -3.87 -1.30
CA ASN A 327 21.73 -4.39 -2.26
C ASN A 327 20.76 -5.44 -1.67
N TYR A 328 20.51 -5.37 -0.36
CA TYR A 328 19.56 -6.25 0.32
C TYR A 328 18.17 -5.59 0.37
N CYS A 329 17.18 -6.19 -0.29
CA CYS A 329 15.79 -5.72 -0.21
C CYS A 329 15.11 -6.26 1.06
N PRO A 330 14.21 -5.48 1.69
CA PRO A 330 13.52 -5.92 2.89
C PRO A 330 12.53 -7.05 2.56
N GLU A 331 12.77 -8.25 3.11
CA GLU A 331 11.78 -9.32 3.08
C GLU A 331 10.67 -9.04 4.11
N THR A 332 9.45 -8.84 3.65
CA THR A 332 8.28 -8.70 4.53
C THR A 332 7.31 -9.86 4.33
N SER A 333 6.62 -10.24 5.41
CA SER A 333 5.56 -11.25 5.34
C SER A 333 4.28 -10.72 5.96
N LEU A 334 3.19 -10.77 5.19
CA LEU A 334 1.87 -10.33 5.60
C LEU A 334 0.92 -11.53 5.61
N LYS A 335 0.21 -11.74 6.72
CA LYS A 335 -0.81 -12.78 6.79
C LYS A 335 -2.13 -12.26 6.23
N ILE A 336 -2.66 -12.95 5.23
CA ILE A 336 -3.93 -12.66 4.56
C ILE A 336 -4.76 -13.94 4.62
N GLY A 337 -5.91 -13.91 5.28
CA GLY A 337 -6.84 -15.04 5.26
C GLY A 337 -6.33 -16.35 5.86
N GLY A 338 -5.21 -16.33 6.61
CA GLY A 338 -4.54 -17.50 7.16
C GLY A 338 -3.27 -17.92 6.40
N ASP A 339 -3.05 -17.40 5.20
CA ASP A 339 -1.84 -17.63 4.40
C ASP A 339 -0.89 -16.44 4.48
N SER A 340 0.40 -16.66 4.26
CA SER A 340 1.41 -15.59 4.29
C SER A 340 1.82 -15.20 2.88
N LEU A 341 1.54 -13.96 2.49
CA LEU A 341 2.15 -13.32 1.33
C LEU A 341 3.53 -12.80 1.73
N LYS A 342 4.56 -13.10 0.92
CA LYS A 342 5.91 -12.57 1.11
C LYS A 342 6.21 -11.56 0.01
N THR A 343 6.87 -10.46 0.34
CA THR A 343 7.43 -9.52 -0.62
C THR A 343 8.94 -9.54 -0.49
N SER A 344 9.66 -9.60 -1.62
CA SER A 344 11.13 -9.62 -1.64
C SER A 344 11.75 -8.43 -2.37
N THR A 345 10.94 -7.56 -2.97
CA THR A 345 11.40 -6.36 -3.70
C THR A 345 10.66 -5.11 -3.25
N TRP A 346 11.25 -3.93 -3.47
CA TRP A 346 10.61 -2.63 -3.27
C TRP A 346 9.39 -2.48 -4.16
N SER A 347 9.47 -2.93 -5.41
CA SER A 347 8.34 -2.96 -6.34
C SER A 347 7.12 -3.68 -5.74
N GLN A 348 7.29 -4.94 -5.28
CA GLN A 348 6.21 -5.71 -4.65
C GLN A 348 5.70 -5.06 -3.36
N LEU A 349 6.60 -4.52 -2.54
CA LEU A 349 6.23 -3.88 -1.27
C LEU A 349 5.40 -2.60 -1.51
N ILE A 350 5.79 -1.79 -2.49
CA ILE A 350 5.06 -0.56 -2.89
C ILE A 350 3.69 -0.94 -3.44
N GLN A 351 3.61 -1.93 -4.34
CA GLN A 351 2.33 -2.43 -4.86
C GLN A 351 1.40 -2.88 -3.74
N LEU A 352 1.91 -3.71 -2.82
CA LEU A 352 1.15 -4.23 -1.69
C LEU A 352 0.64 -3.12 -0.77
N ASN A 353 1.51 -2.20 -0.38
CA ASN A 353 1.16 -1.11 0.52
C ASN A 353 0.16 -0.14 -0.11
N PHE A 354 0.32 0.17 -1.40
CA PHE A 354 -0.58 1.05 -2.13
C PHE A 354 -1.97 0.43 -2.28
N LEU A 355 -2.06 -0.83 -2.71
CA LEU A 355 -3.33 -1.56 -2.84
C LEU A 355 -4.01 -1.76 -1.48
N LYS A 356 -3.24 -2.04 -0.43
CA LYS A 356 -3.76 -2.13 0.93
C LYS A 356 -4.31 -0.81 1.45
N HIS A 357 -3.64 0.31 1.13
CA HIS A 357 -4.12 1.64 1.48
C HIS A 357 -5.42 1.96 0.74
N PHE A 358 -5.43 1.74 -0.57
CA PHE A 358 -6.59 2.02 -1.42
C PHE A 358 -7.80 1.17 -1.05
N LEU A 359 -7.64 -0.14 -0.87
CA LEU A 359 -8.75 -1.05 -0.53
C LEU A 359 -9.22 -0.94 0.93
N GLY A 360 -8.36 -0.44 1.82
CA GLY A 360 -8.68 -0.27 3.24
C GLY A 360 -9.27 -1.54 3.87
N GLY A 361 -10.52 -1.47 4.34
CA GLY A 361 -11.23 -2.59 4.95
C GLY A 361 -11.52 -3.76 3.99
N GLY A 362 -11.62 -3.51 2.68
CA GLY A 362 -11.86 -4.54 1.66
C GLY A 362 -10.61 -5.31 1.24
N PHE A 363 -9.42 -4.90 1.68
CA PHE A 363 -8.15 -5.49 1.23
C PHE A 363 -8.08 -7.01 1.42
N VAL A 364 -8.47 -7.51 2.59
CA VAL A 364 -8.42 -8.96 2.88
C VAL A 364 -9.37 -9.73 1.98
N LYS A 365 -10.56 -9.20 1.72
CA LYS A 365 -11.58 -9.82 0.88
C LYS A 365 -11.11 -9.90 -0.57
N HIS A 366 -10.62 -8.79 -1.11
CA HIS A 366 -10.05 -8.74 -2.45
C HIS A 366 -8.87 -9.72 -2.60
N MET A 367 -7.92 -9.75 -1.67
CA MET A 367 -6.79 -10.68 -1.74
C MET A 367 -7.16 -12.17 -1.58
N GLN A 368 -8.40 -12.49 -1.19
CA GLN A 368 -8.88 -13.88 -1.09
C GLN A 368 -9.66 -14.33 -2.31
N GLU A 369 -10.25 -13.40 -3.08
CA GLU A 369 -11.26 -13.71 -4.10
C GLU A 369 -10.94 -13.10 -5.46
N ASN A 370 -10.11 -12.06 -5.52
CA ASN A 370 -9.86 -11.30 -6.73
C ASN A 370 -8.76 -11.98 -7.56
N GLU A 371 -9.14 -12.60 -8.67
CA GLU A 371 -8.21 -13.31 -9.56
C GLU A 371 -7.10 -12.42 -10.10
N PHE A 372 -7.39 -11.15 -10.41
CA PHE A 372 -6.38 -10.21 -10.85
C PHE A 372 -5.31 -9.96 -9.77
N LEU A 373 -5.70 -9.77 -8.51
CA LEU A 373 -4.71 -9.60 -7.43
C LEU A 373 -3.94 -10.90 -7.13
N HIS A 374 -4.56 -12.06 -7.34
CA HIS A 374 -3.86 -13.34 -7.22
C HIS A 374 -2.76 -13.48 -8.28
N GLU A 375 -3.02 -13.03 -9.51
CA GLU A 375 -2.03 -12.99 -10.59
C GLU A 375 -0.90 -12.00 -10.28
N VAL A 376 -1.26 -10.76 -9.91
CA VAL A 376 -0.30 -9.69 -9.58
C VAL A 376 0.70 -10.10 -8.49
N PHE A 377 0.24 -10.78 -7.45
CA PHE A 377 1.07 -11.17 -6.30
C PHE A 377 1.52 -12.63 -6.34
N GLU A 378 1.22 -13.38 -7.41
CA GLU A 378 1.38 -14.83 -7.49
C GLU A 378 0.85 -15.55 -6.24
N PHE A 379 -0.25 -15.01 -5.69
CA PHE A 379 -0.80 -15.42 -4.41
C PHE A 379 -1.99 -16.35 -4.63
N THR A 380 -1.84 -17.61 -4.24
CA THR A 380 -2.96 -18.56 -4.24
C THR A 380 -3.50 -18.68 -2.82
N PRO A 381 -4.62 -18.02 -2.48
CA PRO A 381 -5.25 -18.25 -1.19
C PRO A 381 -5.69 -19.71 -1.12
N LYS A 382 -5.54 -20.34 0.05
CA LYS A 382 -6.27 -21.58 0.32
C LYS A 382 -7.75 -21.24 0.27
N ARG A 383 -8.40 -21.55 -0.85
CA ARG A 383 -9.87 -21.45 -0.97
C ARG A 383 -10.46 -22.00 0.32
N LYS A 384 -11.35 -21.26 0.98
CA LYS A 384 -12.26 -21.88 1.94
C LYS A 384 -12.97 -22.96 1.15
N HIS A 385 -12.51 -24.20 1.29
CA HIS A 385 -13.16 -25.33 0.67
C HIS A 385 -14.61 -25.32 1.19
N LEU A 386 -15.52 -25.67 0.30
CA LEU A 386 -16.92 -25.97 0.56
C LEU A 386 -17.14 -26.50 2.00
N PRO A 387 -18.23 -26.11 2.69
CA PRO A 387 -18.48 -26.55 4.06
C PRO A 387 -18.58 -28.08 4.08
N GLY A 388 -17.49 -28.74 4.48
CA GLY A 388 -17.36 -30.19 4.31
C GLY A 388 -15.97 -30.75 4.59
N THR A 389 -14.91 -29.95 4.45
CA THR A 389 -13.54 -30.42 4.75
C THR A 389 -12.79 -29.41 5.61
N GLU A 390 -13.26 -29.22 6.85
CA GLU A 390 -12.39 -28.69 7.87
C GLU A 390 -11.25 -29.70 8.10
N HIS A 391 -10.04 -29.38 7.66
CA HIS A 391 -8.88 -29.74 8.48
C HIS A 391 -8.87 -28.83 9.70
N HIS A 392 -9.89 -29.01 10.54
CA HIS A 392 -9.86 -28.53 11.90
C HIS A 392 -8.67 -29.25 12.51
N ILE A 393 -7.58 -28.52 12.80
CA ILE A 393 -6.48 -29.05 13.60
C ILE A 393 -7.14 -29.73 14.79
N SER A 394 -6.99 -31.06 14.85
CA SER A 394 -7.71 -31.88 15.81
C SER A 394 -7.45 -31.33 17.21
N GLY A 395 -8.39 -31.48 18.15
CA GLY A 395 -8.14 -31.12 19.55
C GLY A 395 -6.84 -31.75 20.08
N SER A 396 -6.44 -32.91 19.55
CA SER A 396 -5.14 -33.55 19.82
C SER A 396 -3.95 -32.77 19.23
N GLU A 397 -4.05 -32.25 18.01
CA GLU A 397 -3.00 -31.47 17.37
C GLU A 397 -2.88 -30.06 17.98
N LYS A 398 -3.99 -29.39 18.33
CA LYS A 398 -3.93 -28.13 19.10
C LYS A 398 -3.23 -28.36 20.45
N ARG A 399 -3.52 -29.49 21.10
CA ARG A 399 -2.86 -29.90 22.36
C ARG A 399 -1.38 -30.29 22.15
N MET A 400 -1.01 -30.82 20.98
CA MET A 400 0.35 -31.26 20.67
C MET A 400 1.28 -30.14 20.22
N TYR A 401 0.76 -29.10 19.54
CA TYR A 401 1.57 -28.02 18.96
C TYR A 401 1.41 -26.67 19.70
N LYS A 402 0.22 -26.36 20.21
CA LYS A 402 -0.11 -25.03 20.80
C LYS A 402 -0.29 -25.02 22.32
N SER A 403 -0.27 -26.18 22.98
CA SER A 403 -0.32 -26.26 24.45
C SER A 403 0.94 -25.67 25.09
N PRO A 404 0.83 -24.98 26.25
CA PRO A 404 1.98 -24.56 27.06
C PRO A 404 2.96 -25.71 27.36
N ASN A 405 2.46 -26.94 27.45
CA ASN A 405 3.23 -28.16 27.73
C ASN A 405 3.69 -28.94 26.48
N SER A 406 3.48 -28.41 25.27
CA SER A 406 3.87 -29.10 24.03
C SER A 406 5.38 -29.32 23.94
N VAL A 407 5.78 -30.38 23.22
CA VAL A 407 7.21 -30.69 22.97
C VAL A 407 7.91 -29.51 22.29
N ILE A 408 7.21 -28.82 21.38
CA ILE A 408 7.73 -27.66 20.65
C ILE A 408 7.90 -26.46 21.57
N ASN A 409 6.95 -26.18 22.47
CA ASN A 409 7.07 -25.07 23.40
C ASN A 409 8.12 -25.35 24.49
N LYS A 410 8.29 -26.61 24.90
CA LYS A 410 9.41 -27.06 25.76
C LYS A 410 10.75 -26.89 25.06
N ALA A 411 10.88 -27.34 23.80
CA ALA A 411 12.10 -27.17 23.02
C ALA A 411 12.46 -25.68 22.81
N ARG A 412 11.46 -24.84 22.49
CA ARG A 412 11.64 -23.38 22.39
C ARG A 412 12.07 -22.76 23.70
N THR A 413 11.46 -23.14 24.82
CA THR A 413 11.84 -22.67 26.16
C THR A 413 13.26 -23.09 26.53
N GLN A 414 13.65 -24.34 26.24
CA GLN A 414 15.01 -24.83 26.47
C GLN A 414 16.05 -24.08 25.63
N LEU A 415 15.75 -23.82 24.35
CA LEU A 415 16.63 -23.05 23.47
C LEU A 415 16.80 -21.61 23.99
N LEU A 416 15.72 -20.95 24.39
CA LEU A 416 15.75 -19.61 24.95
C LEU A 416 16.51 -19.56 26.29
N ASN A 417 16.36 -20.57 27.15
CA ASN A 417 17.14 -20.67 28.39
C ASN A 417 18.62 -20.91 28.11
N LYS A 418 18.98 -21.75 27.12
CA LYS A 418 20.37 -21.93 26.69
C LYS A 418 20.97 -20.62 26.17
N GLN A 419 20.22 -19.84 25.38
CA GLN A 419 20.65 -18.51 24.94
C GLN A 419 20.81 -17.52 26.10
N ARG A 420 19.93 -17.55 27.11
CA ARG A 420 20.08 -16.72 28.32
C ARG A 420 21.34 -17.08 29.11
N MET A 421 21.60 -18.36 29.34
CA MET A 421 22.82 -18.82 30.01
C MET A 421 24.08 -18.41 29.26
N LEU A 422 24.08 -18.50 27.93
CA LEU A 422 25.20 -18.03 27.10
C LEU A 422 25.40 -16.51 27.20
N SER A 423 24.33 -15.73 27.32
CA SER A 423 24.41 -14.28 27.52
C SER A 423 24.85 -13.89 28.94
N GLU A 424 24.47 -14.65 29.96
CA GLU A 424 24.92 -14.45 31.33
C GLU A 424 26.42 -14.81 31.48
N GLY A 425 26.88 -15.91 30.88
CA GLY A 425 28.31 -16.26 30.84
C GLY A 425 29.17 -15.20 30.15
N ARG A 426 28.65 -14.53 29.10
CA ARG A 426 29.32 -13.39 28.44
C ARG A 426 29.40 -12.15 29.33
N ASN A 427 28.42 -11.92 30.20
CA ASN A 427 28.43 -10.80 31.15
C ASN A 427 29.29 -11.07 32.39
N VAL A 428 29.45 -12.33 32.81
CA VAL A 428 30.34 -12.70 33.93
C VAL A 428 31.81 -12.52 33.55
N GLY A 429 32.19 -12.79 32.29
CA GLY A 429 33.55 -12.55 31.80
C GLY A 429 33.97 -11.06 31.77
N HIS A 430 33.01 -10.13 31.81
CA HIS A 430 33.29 -8.69 31.77
C HIS A 430 33.53 -8.06 33.15
N TYR A 431 33.18 -8.75 34.24
CA TYR A 431 33.36 -8.28 35.63
C TYR A 431 34.52 -8.96 36.37
N ALA A 432 35.16 -9.98 35.79
CA ALA A 432 36.22 -10.76 36.45
C ALA A 432 37.65 -10.26 36.16
N VAL A 433 37.85 -9.17 35.40
CA VAL A 433 39.19 -8.71 34.98
C VAL A 433 39.76 -7.57 35.86
N ASN A 434 39.00 -7.04 36.83
CA ASN A 434 39.49 -5.95 37.72
C ASN A 434 39.47 -6.33 39.21
N ALA A 435 40.11 -7.44 39.58
CA ALA A 435 40.43 -7.72 40.98
C ALA A 435 41.73 -8.55 41.07
N GLY A 436 42.86 -7.85 41.12
CA GLY A 436 44.16 -8.46 41.38
C GLY A 436 45.29 -7.65 40.76
N ASP A 437 45.71 -6.60 41.46
CA ASP A 437 47.11 -6.21 41.65
C ASP A 437 47.12 -5.00 42.60
N GLU A 438 47.31 -5.29 43.89
CA GLU A 438 47.94 -4.37 44.85
C GLU A 438 49.47 -4.57 44.78
#